data_AF-A0A5M3MRV6-F1
#
_entry.id   AF-A0A5M3MRV6-F1
#
_cell.length_a   1.000
_cell.length_b   1.000
_cell.length_c   1.000
_cell.angle_alpha   90.00
_cell.angle_beta   90.00
_cell.angle_gamma   90.00
#
_symmetry.space_group_name_H-M   'P 1'
#
loop_
_entity.id
_entity.type
_entity.pdbx_description
1 polymer ?
#
loop_
_entity_poly.entity_id
_entity_poly.type
_entity_poly.pdbx_seq_one_letter_code
_entity_poly.pdbx_strand_id
1 'polypeptide(L)' 'ITTHKSQGQTMQSAVMDLQGCIGAQAPYVMLSRVTSLDGVLIMRPFDDKKIMSRQSEEKRMDDARL' A
#
# COMPACT_ATOMS: atom_id res chain seq x y z
N ILE A 1 7.24 11.69 1.53
CA ILE A 1 5.96 11.73 2.29
C ILE A 1 5.82 10.42 3.06
N THR A 2 5.19 10.41 4.23
CA THR A 2 4.92 9.14 4.94
C THR A 2 3.63 8.52 4.42
N THR A 3 3.47 7.19 4.53
CA THR A 3 2.25 6.50 4.11
C THR A 3 0.99 7.12 4.71
N HIS A 4 1.01 7.41 6.02
CA HIS A 4 -0.06 8.10 6.72
C HIS A 4 -0.38 9.48 6.12
N LYS A 5 0.63 10.31 5.84
CA LYS A 5 0.40 11.64 5.26
C LYS A 5 -0.10 11.57 3.81
N SER A 6 0.21 10.50 3.09
CA SER A 6 -0.21 10.31 1.70
C SER A 6 -1.67 9.85 1.57
N GLN A 7 -2.30 9.40 2.66
CA GLN A 7 -3.66 8.88 2.63
C GLN A 7 -4.66 9.90 2.08
N GLY A 8 -5.47 9.50 1.10
CA GLY A 8 -6.44 10.38 0.44
C GLY A 8 -5.87 11.29 -0.64
N GLN A 9 -4.55 11.28 -0.88
CA GLN A 9 -3.93 12.05 -1.96
C GLN A 9 -3.92 11.28 -3.29
N THR A 10 -3.79 12.00 -4.39
CA THR A 10 -3.55 11.45 -5.72
C THR A 10 -2.22 11.99 -6.24
N MET A 11 -1.37 11.10 -6.74
CA MET A 11 -0.02 11.39 -7.21
C MET A 11 0.15 10.89 -8.65
N GLN A 12 0.88 11.64 -9.47
CA GLN A 12 1.22 11.21 -10.82
C GLN A 12 2.38 10.20 -10.84
N SER A 13 3.32 10.35 -9.90
CA SER A 13 4.43 9.43 -9.74
C SER A 13 4.91 9.38 -8.29
N ALA A 14 5.48 8.24 -7.88
CA ALA A 14 6.09 8.08 -6.58
C ALA A 14 7.19 7.01 -6.59
N VAL A 15 8.24 7.28 -5.82
CA VAL A 15 9.27 6.31 -5.47
C VAL A 15 8.91 5.71 -4.11
N MET A 16 8.85 4.39 -4.01
CA MET A 16 8.36 3.71 -2.81
C MET A 16 9.21 2.50 -2.42
N ASP A 17 9.40 2.31 -1.12
CA ASP A 17 10.05 1.14 -0.53
C ASP A 17 9.01 0.21 0.10
N LEU A 18 8.62 -0.84 -0.64
CA LEU A 18 7.65 -1.83 -0.17
C LEU A 18 8.25 -2.82 0.85
N GLN A 19 9.57 -3.05 0.81
CA GLN A 19 10.22 -3.97 1.75
C GLN A 19 10.25 -3.38 3.17
N GLY A 20 10.37 -2.05 3.28
CA GLY A 20 10.29 -1.31 4.55
C GLY A 20 8.88 -1.23 5.15
N CYS A 21 7.83 -1.61 4.41
CA CYS A 21 6.46 -1.51 4.90
C CYS A 21 6.21 -2.45 6.09
N ILE A 22 5.37 -1.96 7.01
CA ILE A 22 4.86 -2.69 8.18
C ILE A 22 3.35 -2.81 8.04
N GLY A 23 2.84 -4.02 8.24
CA GLY A 23 1.40 -4.32 8.16
C GLY A 23 0.87 -4.39 6.72
N ALA A 24 -0.35 -4.92 6.60
CA ALA A 24 -0.97 -5.21 5.31
C ALA A 24 -1.51 -3.97 4.58
N GLN A 25 -1.79 -2.90 5.32
CA GLN A 25 -2.44 -1.71 4.77
C GLN A 25 -1.46 -0.72 4.14
N ALA A 26 -0.25 -0.59 4.70
CA ALA A 26 0.74 0.37 4.23
C ALA A 26 1.07 0.25 2.73
N PRO A 27 1.39 -0.94 2.18
CA PRO A 27 1.71 -1.06 0.76
C PRO A 27 0.49 -0.74 -0.13
N TYR A 28 -0.73 -1.12 0.31
CA TYR A 28 -1.96 -0.75 -0.39
C TYR A 28 -2.18 0.77 -0.42
N VAL A 29 -2.01 1.45 0.72
CA VAL A 29 -2.15 2.91 0.78
C VAL A 29 -1.16 3.57 -0.16
N MET A 30 0.13 3.16 -0.14
CA MET A 30 1.18 3.72 -1.00
C MET A 30 0.87 3.54 -2.49
N LEU A 31 0.60 2.31 -2.91
CA LEU A 31 0.34 1.98 -4.31
C LEU A 31 -0.94 2.66 -4.84
N SER A 32 -2.00 2.70 -4.03
CA SER A 32 -3.28 3.30 -4.43
C SER A 32 -3.25 4.83 -4.57
N ARG A 33 -2.15 5.51 -4.22
CA ARG A 33 -2.02 6.96 -4.45
C ARG A 33 -1.58 7.29 -5.87
N VAL A 34 -0.90 6.37 -6.56
CA VAL A 34 -0.37 6.62 -7.91
C VAL A 34 -1.42 6.26 -8.95
N THR A 35 -1.62 7.12 -9.94
CA THR A 35 -2.67 6.99 -10.96
C THR A 35 -2.37 5.94 -12.04
N SER A 36 -1.11 5.58 -12.23
CA SER A 36 -0.67 4.61 -13.22
C SER A 36 0.51 3.78 -12.72
N LEU A 37 0.70 2.58 -13.29
CA LEU A 37 1.88 1.74 -12.99
C LEU A 37 3.17 2.38 -13.50
N ASP A 38 3.13 3.11 -14.62
CA ASP A 38 4.29 3.84 -15.15
C ASP A 38 4.79 4.93 -14.20
N GLY A 39 3.92 5.46 -13.33
CA GLY A 39 4.28 6.41 -12.28
C GLY A 39 4.93 5.76 -11.05
N VAL A 40 5.02 4.43 -10.98
CA VAL A 40 5.54 3.72 -9.80
C VAL A 40 6.99 3.31 -10.01
N LEU A 41 7.86 3.76 -9.11
CA LEU A 41 9.23 3.25 -9.00
C LEU A 41 9.41 2.53 -7.66
N ILE A 42 9.74 1.25 -7.71
CA ILE A 42 10.05 0.46 -6.51
C ILE A 42 11.55 0.53 -6.24
N MET A 43 11.90 1.04 -5.05
CA MET A 43 13.27 1.42 -4.70
C MET A 43 14.22 0.22 -4.55
N ARG A 44 13.69 -0.96 -4.21
CA ARG A 44 14.43 -2.23 -4.04
C ARG A 44 13.50 -3.44 -4.18
N PRO A 45 14.03 -4.64 -4.49
CA PRO A 45 13.24 -5.87 -4.41
C PRO A 45 12.56 -6.03 -3.05
N PHE A 46 11.35 -6.60 -3.05
CA PHE A 46 10.57 -6.85 -1.85
C PHE A 46 10.01 -8.27 -1.87
N ASP A 47 9.72 -8.80 -0.69
CA ASP A 47 9.07 -10.12 -0.56
C ASP A 47 7.59 -10.02 -0.94
N ASP A 48 7.08 -10.96 -1.74
CA ASP A 48 5.66 -11.02 -2.13
C ASP A 48 4.70 -10.98 -0.93
N LYS A 49 5.14 -11.54 0.21
CA LYS A 49 4.40 -11.50 1.49
C LYS A 49 4.04 -10.08 1.96
N LYS A 50 4.76 -9.05 1.48
CA LYS A 50 4.47 -7.64 1.80
C LYS A 50 3.15 -7.18 1.20
N ILE A 51 2.78 -7.68 0.02
CA ILE A 51 1.53 -7.30 -0.66
C ILE A 51 0.44 -8.38 -0.55
N MET A 52 0.81 -9.60 -0.15
CA MET A 52 -0.11 -10.74 0.01
C MET A 52 -0.57 -10.97 1.45
N SER A 53 -0.28 -10.05 2.36
CA SER A 53 -0.68 -10.16 3.77
C SER A 53 -2.19 -10.00 3.95
N ARG A 54 -2.77 -10.79 4.88
CA ARG A 54 -4.19 -10.72 5.22
C ARG A 54 -4.53 -9.37 5.86
N GLN A 55 -5.72 -8.88 5.56
CA GLN A 55 -6.31 -7.74 6.28
C GLN A 55 -6.58 -8.11 7.74
N SER A 56 -6.70 -7.10 8.62
CA SER A 56 -7.01 -7.30 10.04
C SER A 56 -8.32 -8.05 10.21
N GLU A 57 -8.44 -8.81 11.30
CA GLU A 57 -9.67 -9.55 11.63
C GLU A 57 -10.88 -8.63 11.68
N GLU A 58 -10.75 -7.44 12.28
CA GLU A 58 -11.78 -6.41 12.32
C GLU A 58 -12.30 -6.07 10.92
N LYS A 59 -11.40 -5.75 9.99
CA LYS A 59 -11.80 -5.39 8.61
C LYS A 59 -12.48 -6.55 7.89
N ARG A 60 -12.02 -7.78 8.12
CA ARG A 60 -12.64 -8.98 7.55
C ARG A 60 -14.03 -9.25 8.13
N MET A 61 -14.23 -8.98 9.42
CA MET A 61 -15.54 -9.10 10.07
C MET A 61 -16.51 -8.04 9.54
N ASP A 62 -16.03 -6.81 9.32
CA ASP A 62 -16.84 -5.74 8.73
C ASP A 62 -17.24 -6.06 7.29
N ASP A 63 -16.31 -6.59 6.48
CA ASP A 63 -16.62 -7.00 5.10
C ASP A 63 -17.63 -8.16 5.04
N ALA A 64 -17.67 -9.03 6.05
CA ALA A 64 -18.64 -10.12 6.14
C ALA A 64 -20.05 -9.67 6.59
N ARG A 65 -20.19 -8.41 7.05
CA ARG A 65 -21.47 -7.82 7.48
C ARG A 65 -22.17 -7.03 6.39
N LEU A 66 -21.50 -6.79 5.25
CA LEU A 66 -22.00 -6.09 4.07
C LEU A 66 -22.49 -7.07 3.01
#